data_AF-A0A3C0I1B3-F1
#
_entry.id   AF-A0A3C0I1B3-F1
#
_cell.length_a   1.000
_cell.length_b   1.000
_cell.length_c   1.000
_cell.angle_alpha   90.00
_cell.angle_beta   90.00
_cell.angle_gamma   90.00
#
_symmetry.space_group_name_H-M   'P 1'
#
loop_
_entity.id
_entity.type
_entity.pdbx_description
1 polymer ?
#
loop_
_entity_poly.entity_id
_entity_poly.type
_entity_poly.pdbx_seq_one_letter_code
_entity_poly.pdbx_strand_id
1 'polypeptide(L)'
;MSHKTSSVFQKLKEWYATKQGKIITVVAGSVAVFYFALSVVDFINGFHELCENYKWNWCQEADVSNETQKEDTSEKDNQVVIPQPPETLVQQAHRLFDHHKSADLQLTILPNTLTVGESLYMQFQTHSDGYLLVLNINSQRALSQLIPRISQEKPSYLKLNQAQERIIPDPDDPYDLPRFVIEEPTGKETLIAILVKQKELPLGIINALPFAHNLPMEQAQKQLNDLHEALEQSVSEQWFSLVFEYETFSSKRSDADEK
;
A
#
# COMPACT_ATOMS: atom_id res chain seq x y z
N MET A 1 -43.71 20.51 -21.06
CA MET A 1 -43.68 19.38 -20.10
C MET A 1 -43.41 19.95 -18.72
N SER A 2 -44.45 20.04 -17.88
CA SER A 2 -44.34 20.57 -16.51
C SER A 2 -43.93 19.44 -15.59
N HIS A 3 -42.76 19.57 -14.95
CA HIS A 3 -42.25 18.61 -13.99
C HIS A 3 -43.21 18.51 -12.81
N LYS A 4 -43.85 17.34 -12.63
CA LYS A 4 -44.48 16.92 -11.38
C LYS A 4 -43.38 16.76 -10.32
N THR A 5 -42.83 17.85 -9.80
CA THR A 5 -42.04 17.81 -8.58
C THR A 5 -42.98 17.58 -7.39
N SER A 6 -43.17 16.28 -7.16
CA SER A 6 -43.32 15.61 -5.87
C SER A 6 -44.30 16.21 -4.86
N SER A 7 -45.54 15.72 -4.92
CA SER A 7 -46.58 15.84 -3.88
C SER A 7 -46.08 15.47 -2.46
N VAL A 8 -44.99 14.71 -2.36
CA VAL A 8 -44.41 14.29 -1.08
C VAL A 8 -43.79 15.47 -0.33
N PHE A 9 -43.08 16.38 -1.01
CA PHE A 9 -42.44 17.52 -0.34
C PHE A 9 -43.47 18.51 0.23
N GLN A 10 -44.59 18.72 -0.46
CA GLN A 10 -45.67 19.56 0.05
C GLN A 10 -46.32 18.96 1.30
N LYS A 11 -46.63 17.65 1.28
CA LYS A 11 -47.16 16.95 2.45
C LYS A 11 -46.19 16.97 3.64
N LEU A 12 -44.89 16.83 3.38
CA LEU A 12 -43.86 16.92 4.41
C LEU A 12 -43.80 18.32 5.05
N LYS A 13 -43.91 19.36 4.22
CA LYS A 13 -43.91 20.76 4.67
C LYS A 13 -45.14 21.11 5.50
N GLU A 14 -46.31 20.63 5.10
CA GLU A 14 -47.57 20.77 5.86
C GLU A 14 -47.49 20.02 7.19
N TRP A 15 -46.96 18.80 7.19
CA TRP A 15 -46.75 18.02 8.40
C TRP A 15 -45.78 18.70 9.39
N TYR A 16 -44.68 19.27 8.89
CA TYR A 16 -43.71 20.02 9.69
C TYR A 16 -44.31 21.26 10.37
N ALA A 17 -45.36 21.85 9.78
CA ALA A 17 -46.05 22.99 10.37
C ALA A 17 -46.91 22.62 11.59
N THR A 18 -47.25 21.33 11.76
CA THR A 18 -48.03 20.86 12.91
C THR A 18 -47.20 20.84 14.21
N LYS A 19 -47.87 20.92 15.37
CA LYS A 19 -47.21 20.85 16.69
C LYS A 19 -46.44 19.54 16.89
N GLN A 20 -46.99 18.43 16.40
CA GLN A 20 -46.36 17.10 16.47
C GLN A 20 -45.13 17.00 15.55
N GLY A 21 -45.22 17.52 14.31
CA GLY A 21 -44.09 17.53 13.36
C GLY A 21 -42.88 18.31 13.89
N LYS A 22 -43.12 19.46 14.55
CA LYS A 22 -42.05 20.24 15.19
C LYS A 22 -41.37 19.48 16.33
N ILE A 23 -42.15 18.85 17.22
CA ILE A 23 -41.61 18.08 18.35
C ILE A 23 -40.76 16.91 17.85
N ILE A 24 -41.27 16.14 16.89
CA ILE A 24 -40.56 14.98 16.34
C ILE A 24 -39.25 15.40 15.66
N THR A 25 -39.27 16.51 14.91
CA THR A 25 -38.04 17.00 14.26
C THR A 25 -37.00 17.45 15.29
N VAL A 26 -37.41 18.16 16.34
CA VAL A 26 -36.47 18.58 17.40
C VAL A 26 -35.86 17.36 18.10
N VAL A 27 -36.67 16.35 18.42
CA VAL A 27 -36.17 15.11 19.04
C VAL A 27 -35.22 14.37 18.10
N ALA A 28 -35.58 14.19 16.83
CA ALA A 28 -34.73 13.52 15.85
C ALA A 28 -33.42 14.27 15.61
N GLY A 29 -33.47 15.61 15.54
CA GLY A 29 -32.29 16.47 15.42
C GLY A 29 -31.38 16.35 16.64
N SER A 30 -31.93 16.39 17.85
CA SER A 30 -31.16 16.22 19.08
C SER A 30 -30.52 14.83 19.18
N VAL A 31 -31.23 13.78 18.77
CA VAL A 31 -30.68 12.42 18.72
C VAL A 31 -29.53 12.34 17.72
N ALA A 32 -29.69 12.90 16.51
CA ALA A 32 -28.63 12.93 15.51
C ALA A 32 -27.39 13.70 15.98
N VAL A 33 -27.59 14.85 16.64
CA VAL A 33 -26.49 15.63 17.24
C VAL A 33 -25.80 14.85 18.35
N PHE A 34 -26.55 14.13 19.19
CA PHE A 34 -25.98 13.31 20.25
C PHE A 34 -25.17 12.13 19.70
N TYR A 35 -25.68 11.43 18.68
CA TYR A 35 -24.92 10.38 17.98
C TYR A 35 -23.66 10.93 17.31
N PHE A 36 -23.75 12.10 16.68
CA PHE A 36 -22.58 12.74 16.09
C PHE A 36 -21.55 13.10 17.17
N ALA A 37 -21.97 13.68 18.29
CA ALA A 37 -21.09 14.00 19.40
C ALA A 37 -20.41 12.75 19.99
N LEU A 38 -21.15 11.66 20.18
CA LEU A 38 -20.58 10.38 20.61
C LEU A 38 -19.55 9.85 19.60
N SER A 39 -19.87 9.89 18.30
CA SER A 39 -18.92 9.45 17.26
C SER A 39 -17.64 10.28 17.21
N VAL A 40 -17.74 11.59 17.50
CA VAL A 40 -16.57 12.48 17.58
C VAL A 40 -15.76 12.18 18.85
N VAL A 41 -16.39 11.90 19.98
CA VAL A 41 -15.69 11.50 21.21
C VAL A 41 -14.98 10.17 21.04
N ASP A 42 -15.62 9.16 20.44
CA ASP A 42 -15.00 7.87 20.15
C ASP A 42 -13.84 8.02 19.15
N PHE A 43 -13.99 8.90 18.16
CA PHE A 43 -12.93 9.25 17.22
C PHE A 43 -11.75 9.94 17.93
N ILE A 44 -11.99 10.93 18.80
CA ILE A 44 -10.93 11.63 19.55
C ILE A 44 -10.23 10.67 20.52
N ASN A 45 -10.97 9.82 21.22
CA ASN A 45 -10.40 8.84 22.14
C ASN A 45 -9.55 7.80 21.39
N GLY A 46 -10.03 7.32 20.23
CA GLY A 46 -9.24 6.45 19.36
C GLY A 46 -7.98 7.13 18.82
N PHE A 47 -8.04 8.43 18.53
CA PHE A 47 -6.86 9.22 18.14
C PHE A 47 -5.84 9.36 19.28
N HIS A 48 -6.30 9.52 20.52
CA HIS A 48 -5.40 9.64 21.68
C HIS A 48 -4.66 8.33 21.95
N GLU A 49 -5.35 7.20 21.87
CA GLU A 49 -4.76 5.85 22.01
C GLU A 49 -3.76 5.52 20.90
N LEU A 50 -3.99 6.05 19.68
CA LEU A 50 -3.03 5.96 18.57
C LEU A 50 -1.79 6.85 18.78
N CYS A 51 -1.92 8.07 19.36
CA CYS A 51 -0.76 8.92 19.69
C CYS A 51 0.08 8.34 20.84
N GLU A 52 -0.51 7.69 21.84
CA GLU A 52 0.26 7.09 22.96
C GLU A 52 1.02 5.83 22.53
N ASN A 53 0.43 4.99 21.69
CA ASN A 53 1.06 3.73 21.27
C ASN A 53 2.09 3.90 20.17
N TYR A 54 1.94 4.92 19.33
CA TYR A 54 2.84 5.17 18.22
C TYR A 54 3.46 6.56 18.40
N LYS A 55 4.76 6.63 18.71
CA LYS A 55 5.53 7.87 18.87
C LYS A 55 5.70 8.62 17.54
N TRP A 56 4.61 9.13 16.98
CA TRP A 56 4.65 9.93 15.76
C TRP A 56 5.05 11.39 16.07
N ASN A 57 5.93 11.97 15.26
CA ASN A 57 6.55 13.30 15.49
C ASN A 57 5.58 14.51 15.50
N TRP A 58 4.36 14.36 15.00
CA TRP A 58 3.30 15.38 15.07
C TRP A 58 2.57 15.51 16.42
N CYS A 59 2.65 14.53 17.33
CA CYS A 59 2.07 14.64 18.68
C CYS A 59 3.03 15.35 19.67
N GLN A 60 4.17 15.87 19.19
CA GLN A 60 5.14 16.59 20.01
C GLN A 60 4.67 18.04 20.16
N GLU A 61 3.95 18.32 21.25
CA GLU A 61 3.71 19.68 21.70
C GLU A 61 5.06 20.40 21.85
N ALA A 62 5.09 21.64 21.37
CA ALA A 62 6.26 22.50 21.42
C ALA A 62 6.53 22.96 22.86
N ASP A 63 7.05 22.06 23.70
CA ASP A 63 7.63 22.40 24.99
C ASP A 63 9.05 22.92 24.78
N VAL A 64 9.12 24.20 24.39
CA VAL A 64 10.32 25.02 24.52
C VAL A 64 10.21 25.80 25.84
N SER A 65 10.69 25.21 26.93
CA SER A 65 11.30 25.98 28.01
C SER A 65 12.07 25.08 29.00
N ASN A 66 13.37 25.34 29.05
CA ASN A 66 14.26 25.31 30.22
C ASN A 66 14.03 24.23 31.28
N GLU A 67 15.01 23.33 31.43
CA GLU A 67 15.74 23.30 32.69
C GLU A 67 17.15 22.72 32.55
N THR A 68 18.07 23.42 33.21
CA THR A 68 19.48 23.09 33.36
C THR A 68 19.62 22.17 34.57
N GLN A 69 20.24 21.01 34.41
CA GLN A 69 20.84 20.30 35.53
C GLN A 69 22.16 19.61 35.13
N LYS A 70 23.25 20.16 35.68
CA LYS A 70 24.44 19.43 36.15
C LYS A 70 23.93 18.27 37.03
N GLU A 71 24.46 17.07 37.03
CA GLU A 71 25.81 16.56 37.32
C GLU A 71 25.59 15.03 37.16
N ASP A 72 26.46 14.19 36.64
CA ASP A 72 27.65 13.74 37.33
C ASP A 72 28.36 12.71 36.43
N THR A 73 29.66 12.61 36.64
CA THR A 73 30.62 11.93 35.77
C THR A 73 30.50 10.42 35.97
N SER A 74 29.96 9.72 34.97
CA SER A 74 30.16 8.28 34.82
C SER A 74 30.73 8.01 33.44
N GLU A 75 31.95 7.52 33.47
CA GLU A 75 32.81 7.05 32.39
C GLU A 75 32.03 6.16 31.41
N LYS A 76 31.37 6.80 30.43
CA LYS A 76 30.82 6.14 29.26
C LYS A 76 31.86 6.20 28.16
N ASP A 77 32.39 5.02 27.89
CA ASP A 77 33.06 4.61 26.67
C ASP A 77 32.58 5.45 25.47
N ASN A 78 33.49 6.27 24.96
CA ASN A 78 33.26 7.22 23.89
C ASN A 78 33.20 6.44 22.56
N GLN A 79 32.16 5.62 22.40
CA GLN A 79 31.82 5.05 21.10
C GLN A 79 31.45 6.23 20.20
N VAL A 80 32.38 6.56 19.31
CA VAL A 80 32.11 7.39 18.13
C VAL A 80 30.97 6.70 17.40
N VAL A 81 29.75 7.18 17.61
CA VAL A 81 28.58 6.78 16.83
C VAL A 81 28.81 7.34 15.44
N ILE A 82 29.49 6.58 14.59
CA ILE A 82 29.62 6.89 13.19
C ILE A 82 28.18 6.87 12.64
N PRO A 83 27.65 7.99 12.13
CA PRO A 83 26.32 8.01 11.57
C PRO A 83 26.25 6.98 10.45
N GLN A 84 25.41 5.95 10.63
CA GLN A 84 25.20 4.97 9.59
C GLN A 84 24.57 5.68 8.38
N PRO A 85 25.01 5.35 7.16
CA PRO A 85 24.39 5.90 5.96
C PRO A 85 22.89 5.54 5.96
N PRO A 86 22.03 6.42 5.42
CA PRO A 86 20.60 6.17 5.37
C PRO A 86 20.32 4.87 4.61
N GLU A 87 19.43 4.04 5.16
CA GLU A 87 18.99 2.78 4.55
C GLU A 87 18.40 3.05 3.17
N THR A 88 18.84 2.29 2.16
CA THR A 88 18.26 2.36 0.82
C THR A 88 16.92 1.64 0.76
N LEU A 89 16.04 2.01 -0.17
CA LEU A 89 14.73 1.36 -0.31
C LEU A 89 14.83 -0.15 -0.57
N VAL A 90 15.86 -0.60 -1.29
CA VAL A 90 16.10 -2.03 -1.55
C VAL A 90 16.55 -2.75 -0.27
N GLN A 91 17.46 -2.15 0.52
CA GLN A 91 17.84 -2.72 1.81
C GLN A 91 16.64 -2.83 2.75
N GLN A 92 15.78 -1.80 2.76
CA GLN A 92 14.54 -1.83 3.53
C GLN A 92 13.61 -2.95 3.05
N ALA A 93 13.44 -3.13 1.73
CA ALA A 93 12.64 -4.22 1.18
C ALA A 93 13.15 -5.59 1.63
N HIS A 94 14.45 -5.85 1.52
CA HIS A 94 15.05 -7.09 2.01
C HIS A 94 14.82 -7.27 3.53
N ARG A 95 15.05 -6.23 4.33
CA ARG A 95 14.84 -6.27 5.78
C ARG A 95 13.40 -6.62 6.16
N LEU A 96 12.42 -6.07 5.44
CA LEU A 96 10.99 -6.27 5.72
C LEU A 96 10.46 -7.60 5.14
N PHE A 97 10.94 -8.05 3.97
CA PHE A 97 10.27 -9.08 3.18
C PHE A 97 11.11 -10.34 2.88
N ASP A 98 12.43 -10.39 3.08
CA ASP A 98 13.22 -11.61 2.78
C ASP A 98 12.94 -12.78 3.73
N HIS A 99 12.52 -12.47 4.96
CA HIS A 99 12.51 -13.46 6.05
C HIS A 99 11.15 -14.12 6.26
N HIS A 100 10.16 -13.86 5.39
CA HIS A 100 8.78 -14.32 5.58
C HIS A 100 8.44 -15.53 4.70
N LYS A 101 8.71 -16.72 5.26
CA LYS A 101 8.15 -18.03 4.87
C LYS A 101 8.17 -18.37 3.37
N SER A 102 9.14 -17.90 2.59
CA SER A 102 9.23 -18.00 1.12
C SER A 102 8.99 -19.37 0.43
N ALA A 103 8.85 -20.48 1.17
CA ALA A 103 8.63 -21.82 0.61
C ALA A 103 7.29 -22.01 -0.14
N ASP A 104 6.27 -21.19 0.17
CA ASP A 104 4.93 -21.34 -0.43
C ASP A 104 4.71 -20.51 -1.70
N LEU A 105 5.65 -19.64 -2.07
CA LEU A 105 5.59 -18.82 -3.28
C LEU A 105 6.90 -18.97 -4.05
N GLN A 106 6.83 -19.24 -5.35
CA GLN A 106 7.98 -19.25 -6.25
C GLN A 106 7.74 -18.23 -7.35
N LEU A 107 8.81 -17.55 -7.76
CA LEU A 107 8.83 -16.56 -8.83
C LEU A 107 9.99 -16.87 -9.78
N THR A 108 9.67 -16.94 -11.07
CA THR A 108 10.65 -16.93 -12.16
C THR A 108 10.37 -15.75 -13.08
N ILE A 109 11.41 -15.00 -13.44
CA ILE A 109 11.33 -13.90 -14.40
C ILE A 109 11.77 -14.40 -15.77
N LEU A 110 11.00 -14.06 -16.80
CA LEU A 110 11.27 -14.40 -18.19
C LEU A 110 11.17 -13.16 -19.09
N PRO A 111 12.09 -12.97 -20.05
CA PRO A 111 13.41 -13.63 -20.12
C PRO A 111 14.30 -13.27 -18.91
N ASN A 112 15.30 -14.11 -18.61
CA ASN A 112 16.26 -13.88 -17.51
C ASN A 112 17.08 -12.57 -17.65
N THR A 113 17.06 -11.98 -18.85
CA THR A 113 17.75 -10.74 -19.19
C THR A 113 16.77 -9.93 -20.02
N LEU A 114 16.41 -8.74 -19.53
CA LEU A 114 15.42 -7.89 -20.19
C LEU A 114 16.13 -6.76 -20.93
N THR A 115 15.75 -6.53 -22.18
CA THR A 115 16.18 -5.38 -22.96
C THR A 115 15.04 -4.39 -23.16
N VAL A 116 15.39 -3.14 -23.45
CA VAL A 116 14.40 -2.10 -23.78
C VAL A 116 13.49 -2.57 -24.92
N GLY A 117 12.18 -2.43 -24.71
CA GLY A 117 11.12 -2.86 -25.63
C GLY A 117 10.62 -4.29 -25.39
N GLU A 118 11.31 -5.10 -24.58
CA GLU A 118 10.81 -6.41 -24.18
C GLU A 118 9.79 -6.30 -23.04
N SER A 119 8.92 -7.31 -22.97
CA SER A 119 7.95 -7.45 -21.88
C SER A 119 8.53 -8.34 -20.79
N LEU A 120 8.43 -7.87 -19.55
CA LEU A 120 8.69 -8.66 -18.35
C LEU A 120 7.55 -9.66 -18.15
N TYR A 121 7.86 -10.94 -18.18
CA TYR A 121 6.98 -12.02 -17.79
C TYR A 121 7.38 -12.54 -16.41
N MET A 122 6.41 -12.69 -15.53
CA MET A 122 6.59 -13.22 -14.18
C MET A 122 5.76 -14.50 -14.06
N GLN A 123 6.44 -15.61 -13.82
CA GLN A 123 5.85 -16.93 -13.61
C GLN A 123 5.81 -17.23 -12.12
N PHE A 124 4.60 -17.33 -11.59
CA PHE A 124 4.32 -17.62 -10.20
C PHE A 124 3.83 -19.05 -10.03
N GLN A 125 4.35 -19.72 -9.01
CA GLN A 125 3.83 -21.01 -8.53
C GLN A 125 3.62 -20.94 -7.02
N THR A 126 2.54 -21.54 -6.53
CA THR A 126 2.18 -21.53 -5.11
C THR A 126 1.51 -22.83 -4.68
N HIS A 127 1.74 -23.24 -3.44
CA HIS A 127 1.03 -24.35 -2.80
C HIS A 127 -0.24 -23.89 -2.07
N SER A 128 -0.56 -22.60 -2.14
CA SER A 128 -1.62 -21.96 -1.38
C SER A 128 -2.47 -21.04 -2.25
N ASP A 129 -3.79 -21.07 -2.01
CA ASP A 129 -4.70 -20.06 -2.56
C ASP A 129 -4.45 -18.71 -1.87
N GLY A 130 -4.45 -17.62 -2.63
CA GLY A 130 -4.28 -16.29 -2.06
C GLY A 130 -4.25 -15.18 -3.10
N TYR A 131 -4.16 -13.94 -2.61
CA TYR A 131 -4.02 -12.76 -3.45
C TYR A 131 -2.56 -12.40 -3.63
N LEU A 132 -2.17 -12.16 -4.88
CA LEU A 132 -0.83 -11.73 -5.23
C LEU A 132 -0.75 -10.20 -5.28
N LEU A 133 0.24 -9.66 -4.60
CA LEU A 133 0.67 -8.27 -4.68
C LEU A 133 2.09 -8.28 -5.27
N VAL A 134 2.36 -7.41 -6.23
CA VAL A 134 3.69 -7.29 -6.84
C VAL A 134 4.05 -5.82 -6.92
N LEU A 135 5.17 -5.48 -6.30
CA LEU A 135 5.75 -4.14 -6.32
C LEU A 135 7.10 -4.19 -7.02
N ASN A 136 7.49 -3.09 -7.64
CA ASN A 136 8.81 -2.93 -8.25
C ASN A 136 9.50 -1.68 -7.71
N ILE A 137 10.75 -1.83 -7.29
CA ILE A 137 11.67 -0.74 -7.02
C ILE A 137 12.57 -0.62 -8.23
N ASN A 138 12.37 0.45 -9.01
CA ASN A 138 13.20 0.70 -10.17
C ASN A 138 14.60 1.22 -9.77
N SER A 139 15.48 1.39 -10.75
CA SER A 139 16.86 1.84 -10.49
C SER A 139 16.98 3.26 -9.94
N GLN A 140 15.96 4.09 -10.17
CA GLN A 140 15.83 5.43 -9.59
C GLN A 140 15.33 5.39 -8.13
N ARG A 141 15.19 4.20 -7.55
CA ARG A 141 14.66 3.95 -6.20
C ARG A 141 13.21 4.41 -6.04
N ALA A 142 12.47 4.50 -7.13
CA ALA A 142 11.04 4.76 -7.08
C ALA A 142 10.27 3.45 -6.93
N LEU A 143 9.24 3.47 -6.09
CA LEU A 143 8.34 2.34 -5.87
C LEU A 143 7.16 2.44 -6.84
N SER A 144 6.85 1.33 -7.49
CA SER A 144 5.69 1.19 -8.36
C SER A 144 4.91 -0.07 -8.01
N GLN A 145 3.61 0.00 -8.17
CA GLN A 145 2.73 -1.15 -8.04
C GLN A 145 2.53 -1.81 -9.40
N LEU A 146 2.88 -3.09 -9.51
CA LEU A 146 2.56 -3.89 -10.70
C LEU A 146 1.21 -4.59 -10.53
N ILE A 147 0.96 -5.15 -9.34
CA ILE A 147 -0.27 -5.87 -9.00
C ILE A 147 -0.69 -5.57 -7.55
N PRO A 148 -1.99 -5.35 -7.26
CA PRO A 148 -3.08 -5.12 -8.20
C PRO A 148 -2.90 -3.85 -9.03
N ARG A 149 -3.51 -3.83 -10.23
CA ARG A 149 -3.64 -2.58 -10.98
C ARG A 149 -4.91 -1.85 -10.54
N ILE A 150 -4.76 -0.60 -10.14
CA ILE A 150 -5.89 0.23 -9.75
C ILE A 150 -6.33 1.02 -10.98
N SER A 151 -7.39 0.56 -11.65
CA SER A 151 -8.05 1.32 -12.70
C SER A 151 -9.06 2.29 -12.10
N GLN A 152 -9.48 3.31 -12.87
CA GLN A 152 -10.48 4.29 -12.42
C GLN A 152 -11.82 3.65 -12.06
N GLU A 153 -12.12 2.45 -12.58
CA GLU A 153 -13.41 1.81 -12.37
C GLU A 153 -13.37 0.79 -11.23
N LYS A 154 -12.36 -0.10 -11.21
CA LYS A 154 -12.13 -1.06 -10.11
C LYS A 154 -10.66 -1.48 -10.00
N PRO A 155 -10.16 -1.72 -8.78
CA PRO A 155 -8.90 -2.43 -8.58
C PRO A 155 -9.03 -3.89 -9.04
N SER A 156 -8.10 -4.34 -9.88
CA SER A 156 -8.00 -5.73 -10.33
C SER A 156 -6.98 -6.46 -9.46
N TYR A 157 -7.49 -7.22 -8.50
CA TYR A 157 -6.68 -8.09 -7.65
C TYR A 157 -6.53 -9.46 -8.29
N LEU A 158 -5.30 -9.93 -8.39
CA LEU A 158 -5.03 -11.26 -8.91
C LEU A 158 -5.05 -12.29 -7.79
N LYS A 159 -5.88 -13.32 -7.96
CA LYS A 159 -5.89 -14.48 -7.08
C LYS A 159 -5.10 -15.62 -7.71
N LEU A 160 -4.13 -16.15 -6.98
CA LEU A 160 -3.45 -17.39 -7.30
C LEU A 160 -4.20 -18.56 -6.67
N ASN A 161 -4.29 -19.65 -7.41
CA ASN A 161 -4.83 -20.92 -6.92
C ASN A 161 -3.66 -21.88 -6.69
N GLN A 162 -3.79 -22.71 -5.66
CA GLN A 162 -2.85 -23.78 -5.35
C GLN A 162 -2.61 -24.67 -6.56
N ALA A 163 -1.36 -25.08 -6.76
CA ALA A 163 -0.92 -25.98 -7.82
C ALA A 163 -1.19 -25.49 -9.26
N GLN A 164 -1.59 -24.23 -9.45
CA GLN A 164 -1.69 -23.61 -10.76
C GLN A 164 -0.52 -22.65 -10.98
N GLU A 165 0.22 -22.89 -12.06
CA GLU A 165 1.18 -21.92 -12.58
C GLU A 165 0.46 -20.73 -13.20
N ARG A 166 0.96 -19.52 -12.93
CA ARG A 166 0.46 -18.29 -13.52
C ARG A 166 1.59 -17.46 -14.09
N ILE A 167 1.50 -17.15 -15.38
CA ILE A 167 2.43 -16.25 -16.07
C ILE A 167 1.74 -14.89 -16.18
N ILE A 168 2.47 -13.80 -15.93
CA ILE A 168 1.92 -12.44 -15.98
C ILE A 168 2.86 -11.57 -16.80
N PRO A 169 2.38 -10.83 -17.82
CA PRO A 169 1.00 -10.85 -18.32
C PRO A 169 0.64 -12.19 -19.00
N ASP A 170 -0.57 -12.68 -18.76
CA ASP A 170 -1.13 -13.84 -19.49
C ASP A 170 -1.88 -13.30 -20.72
N PRO A 171 -1.48 -13.67 -21.95
CA PRO A 171 -2.10 -13.17 -23.18
C PRO A 171 -3.57 -13.56 -23.32
N ASP A 172 -4.03 -14.59 -22.60
CA ASP A 172 -5.41 -15.07 -22.61
C ASP A 172 -6.20 -14.60 -21.37
N ASP A 173 -5.63 -13.70 -20.55
CA ASP A 173 -6.26 -13.22 -19.32
C ASP A 173 -7.48 -12.30 -19.63
N PRO A 174 -8.69 -12.64 -19.16
CA PRO A 174 -9.87 -11.79 -19.32
C PRO A 174 -9.75 -10.43 -18.60
N TYR A 175 -8.78 -10.27 -17.68
CA TYR A 175 -8.55 -9.04 -16.94
C TYR A 175 -7.54 -8.08 -17.59
N ASP A 176 -6.95 -8.46 -18.74
CA ASP A 176 -5.99 -7.67 -19.54
C ASP A 176 -4.95 -6.96 -18.64
N LEU A 177 -4.25 -7.77 -17.83
CA LEU A 177 -3.17 -7.25 -17.01
C LEU A 177 -2.14 -6.59 -17.94
N PRO A 178 -1.71 -5.35 -17.65
CA PRO A 178 -0.86 -4.60 -18.55
C PRO A 178 0.45 -5.34 -18.77
N ARG A 179 0.93 -5.27 -20.00
CA ARG A 179 2.28 -5.72 -20.29
C ARG A 179 3.27 -4.76 -19.65
N PHE A 180 4.18 -5.31 -18.86
CA PHE A 180 5.27 -4.55 -18.25
C PHE A 180 6.40 -4.44 -19.28
N VAL A 181 6.31 -3.43 -20.14
CA VAL A 181 7.33 -3.17 -21.15
C VAL A 181 8.46 -2.37 -20.53
N ILE A 182 9.70 -2.81 -20.74
CA ILE A 182 10.88 -2.06 -20.30
C ILE A 182 11.05 -0.86 -21.23
N GLU A 183 10.66 0.33 -20.78
CA GLU A 183 10.73 1.56 -21.58
C GLU A 183 12.16 2.14 -21.63
N GLU A 184 12.94 1.98 -20.56
CA GLU A 184 14.29 2.50 -20.45
C GLU A 184 15.23 1.49 -19.77
N PRO A 185 16.54 1.49 -20.10
CA PRO A 185 17.49 0.63 -19.44
C PRO A 185 17.81 1.22 -18.07
N THR A 186 17.16 0.68 -17.06
CA THR A 186 17.26 1.16 -15.69
C THR A 186 18.46 0.54 -14.97
N GLY A 187 18.93 -0.63 -15.38
CA GLY A 187 20.01 -1.36 -14.68
C GLY A 187 19.40 -2.32 -13.66
N LYS A 188 19.86 -2.27 -12.41
CA LYS A 188 19.36 -3.16 -11.35
C LYS A 188 18.02 -2.68 -10.78
N GLU A 189 17.05 -3.57 -10.76
CA GLU A 189 15.73 -3.37 -10.17
C GLU A 189 15.41 -4.48 -9.17
N THR A 190 14.40 -4.25 -8.33
CA THR A 190 13.99 -5.18 -7.28
C THR A 190 12.49 -5.37 -7.29
N LEU A 191 12.04 -6.61 -7.50
CA LEU A 191 10.64 -7.01 -7.34
C LEU A 191 10.40 -7.49 -5.91
N ILE A 192 9.25 -7.08 -5.37
CA ILE A 192 8.71 -7.58 -4.12
C ILE A 192 7.39 -8.27 -4.46
N ALA A 193 7.36 -9.60 -4.37
CA ALA A 193 6.15 -10.39 -4.55
C ALA A 193 5.61 -10.82 -3.19
N ILE A 194 4.32 -10.62 -2.95
CA ILE A 194 3.66 -10.93 -1.69
C ILE A 194 2.40 -11.75 -1.97
N LEU A 195 2.26 -12.91 -1.34
CA LEU A 195 1.05 -13.73 -1.40
C LEU A 195 0.31 -13.64 -0.07
N VAL A 196 -0.95 -13.21 -0.10
CA VAL A 196 -1.82 -13.12 1.08
C VAL A 196 -2.87 -14.25 1.02
N LYS A 197 -2.75 -15.24 1.91
CA LYS A 197 -3.65 -16.40 2.05
C LYS A 197 -4.96 -16.04 2.75
N GLN A 198 -5.76 -15.21 2.07
CA GLN A 198 -7.09 -14.85 2.54
C GLN A 198 -8.14 -15.11 1.47
N LYS A 199 -9.38 -15.28 1.92
CA LYS A 199 -10.53 -15.36 1.02
C LYS A 199 -10.77 -14.02 0.32
N GLU A 200 -10.51 -12.91 1.02
CA GLU A 200 -10.66 -11.53 0.56
C GLU A 200 -9.49 -10.69 1.11
N LEU A 201 -9.03 -9.68 0.36
CA LEU A 201 -7.96 -8.80 0.84
C LEU A 201 -8.49 -7.82 1.91
N PRO A 202 -7.87 -7.78 3.11
CA PRO A 202 -8.19 -6.81 4.13
C PRO A 202 -8.05 -5.36 3.64
N LEU A 203 -8.98 -4.50 4.04
CA LEU A 203 -8.97 -3.08 3.68
C LEU A 203 -7.68 -2.35 4.13
N GLY A 204 -7.11 -2.74 5.27
CA GLY A 204 -5.84 -2.17 5.76
C GLY A 204 -4.70 -2.38 4.76
N ILE A 205 -4.60 -3.59 4.19
CA ILE A 205 -3.61 -3.91 3.16
C ILE A 205 -3.89 -3.12 1.88
N ILE A 206 -5.15 -3.04 1.47
CA ILE A 206 -5.55 -2.29 0.26
C ILE A 206 -5.17 -0.80 0.38
N ASN A 207 -5.42 -0.19 1.53
CA ASN A 207 -5.13 1.22 1.78
C ASN A 207 -3.62 1.50 1.89
N ALA A 208 -2.83 0.46 2.22
CA ALA A 208 -1.38 0.55 2.31
C ALA A 208 -0.66 0.22 0.98
N LEU A 209 -1.38 0.02 -0.12
CA LEU A 209 -0.78 -0.16 -1.44
C LEU A 209 -0.45 1.18 -2.11
N PRO A 210 0.63 1.26 -2.91
CA PRO A 210 0.99 2.48 -3.62
C PRO A 210 0.07 2.72 -4.82
N PHE A 211 -0.88 3.65 -4.70
CA PHE A 211 -1.79 4.02 -5.80
C PHE A 211 -1.12 4.81 -6.93
N ALA A 212 -0.03 5.52 -6.64
CA ALA A 212 0.70 6.33 -7.61
C ALA A 212 1.79 5.52 -8.32
N HIS A 213 1.98 5.79 -9.61
CA HIS A 213 3.14 5.25 -10.34
C HIS A 213 4.38 6.05 -9.93
N ASN A 214 5.46 5.34 -9.58
CA ASN A 214 6.78 5.91 -9.26
C ASN A 214 6.77 6.87 -8.06
N LEU A 215 6.45 6.35 -6.87
CA LEU A 215 6.57 7.11 -5.62
C LEU A 215 8.03 7.50 -5.37
N PRO A 216 8.31 8.78 -5.04
CA PRO A 216 9.63 9.22 -4.61
C PRO A 216 10.13 8.45 -3.38
N MET A 217 11.45 8.36 -3.21
CA MET A 217 12.10 7.52 -2.20
C MET A 217 11.53 7.68 -0.78
N GLU A 218 11.38 8.91 -0.27
CA GLU A 218 10.85 9.14 1.09
C GLU A 218 9.43 8.59 1.28
N GLN A 219 8.56 8.81 0.28
CA GLN A 219 7.18 8.30 0.29
C GLN A 219 7.17 6.79 0.12
N ALA A 220 8.04 6.25 -0.73
CA ALA A 220 8.19 4.82 -0.95
C ALA A 220 8.64 4.08 0.32
N GLN A 221 9.60 4.63 1.07
CA GLN A 221 10.06 4.04 2.33
C GLN A 221 8.94 3.97 3.37
N LYS A 222 8.18 5.06 3.51
CA LYS A 222 6.99 5.06 4.38
C LYS A 222 5.97 4.03 3.91
N GLN A 223 5.69 3.98 2.61
CA GLN A 223 4.70 3.06 2.04
C GLN A 223 5.05 1.59 2.28
N LEU A 224 6.33 1.20 2.17
CA LEU A 224 6.75 -0.18 2.46
C LEU A 224 6.57 -0.53 3.95
N ASN A 225 6.84 0.42 4.86
CA ASN A 225 6.59 0.22 6.29
C ASN A 225 5.09 0.07 6.57
N ASP A 226 4.27 0.99 6.05
CA ASP A 226 2.81 0.96 6.21
C ASP A 226 2.23 -0.38 5.70
N LEU A 227 2.71 -0.86 4.54
CA LEU A 227 2.28 -2.14 3.97
C LEU A 227 2.70 -3.33 4.83
N HIS A 228 3.96 -3.36 5.27
CA HIS A 228 4.45 -4.42 6.13
C HIS A 228 3.67 -4.47 7.46
N GLU A 229 3.44 -3.31 8.08
CA GLU A 229 2.63 -3.21 9.30
C GLU A 229 1.19 -3.69 9.08
N ALA A 230 0.56 -3.31 7.96
CA ALA A 230 -0.78 -3.76 7.63
C ALA A 230 -0.86 -5.28 7.42
N LEU A 231 0.18 -5.89 6.83
CA LEU A 231 0.30 -7.34 6.68
C LEU A 231 0.44 -8.03 8.04
N GLU A 232 1.32 -7.52 8.90
CA GLU A 232 1.52 -8.06 10.25
C GLU A 232 0.25 -7.96 11.09
N GLN A 233 -0.44 -6.83 11.08
CA GLN A 233 -1.66 -6.65 11.87
C GLN A 233 -2.85 -7.45 11.34
N SER A 234 -3.01 -7.51 10.01
CA SER A 234 -4.21 -8.09 9.41
C SER A 234 -4.12 -9.60 9.22
N VAL A 235 -2.91 -10.11 8.97
CA VAL A 235 -2.70 -11.47 8.46
C VAL A 235 -1.40 -12.12 8.97
N SER A 236 -0.86 -11.74 10.14
CA SER A 236 0.47 -12.10 10.73
C SER A 236 1.11 -13.48 10.42
N GLU A 237 0.34 -14.50 10.03
CA GLU A 237 0.89 -15.82 9.64
C GLU A 237 0.41 -16.36 8.29
N GLN A 238 -0.40 -15.59 7.59
CA GLN A 238 -1.11 -15.96 6.37
C GLN A 238 -0.61 -15.15 5.18
N TRP A 239 0.65 -14.76 5.18
CA TRP A 239 1.29 -14.12 4.03
C TRP A 239 2.73 -14.59 3.84
N PHE A 240 3.21 -14.46 2.61
CA PHE A 240 4.53 -14.90 2.15
C PHE A 240 5.11 -13.84 1.25
N SER A 241 6.43 -13.71 1.23
CA SER A 241 7.08 -12.79 0.31
C SER A 241 8.37 -13.34 -0.29
N LEU A 242 8.70 -12.75 -1.44
CA LEU A 242 9.97 -12.89 -2.12
C LEU A 242 10.46 -11.50 -2.52
N VAL A 243 11.74 -11.26 -2.32
CA VAL A 243 12.43 -10.11 -2.91
C VAL A 243 13.39 -10.66 -3.96
N PHE A 244 13.28 -10.18 -5.20
CA PHE A 244 14.06 -10.67 -6.33
C PHE A 244 14.70 -9.50 -7.06
N GLU A 245 16.03 -9.53 -7.21
CA GLU A 245 16.75 -8.57 -8.02
C GLU A 245 16.87 -9.03 -9.47
N TYR A 246 16.67 -8.12 -10.42
CA TYR A 246 16.81 -8.38 -11.85
C TYR A 246 17.48 -7.20 -12.57
N GLU A 247 18.01 -7.46 -13.77
CA GLU A 247 18.72 -6.46 -14.55
C GLU A 247 18.05 -6.19 -15.89
N THR A 248 17.95 -4.90 -16.23
CA THR A 248 17.48 -4.40 -17.52
C THR A 248 18.65 -3.77 -18.29
N PHE A 249 18.69 -4.00 -19.60
CA PHE A 249 19.78 -3.60 -20.48
C PHE A 249 19.29 -2.71 -21.61
N SER A 250 20.17 -1.80 -22.03
CA SER A 250 19.93 -1.00 -23.24
C SER A 250 20.00 -1.93 -24.46
N SER A 251 18.97 -1.89 -25.30
CA SER A 251 19.07 -2.47 -26.63
C SER A 251 20.07 -1.66 -27.44
N LYS A 252 21.34 -2.10 -27.48
CA LYS A 252 22.21 -1.71 -28.59
C LYS A 252 21.68 -2.44 -29.82
N ARG A 253 20.75 -1.81 -30.52
CA ARG A 253 20.47 -2.18 -31.91
C ARG A 253 21.78 -1.94 -32.67
N SER A 254 22.51 -3.03 -32.91
CA SER A 254 23.62 -3.02 -33.83
C SER A 254 22.99 -2.91 -35.22
N ASP A 255 22.87 -1.70 -35.74
CA ASP A 255 22.48 -1.40 -37.13
C ASP A 255 23.57 -1.86 -38.13
N ALA A 256 24.18 -3.03 -37.91
CA ALA A 256 25.28 -3.55 -38.71
C ALA A 256 24.83 -4.57 -39.78
N ASP A 257 23.55 -4.93 -39.84
CA ASP A 257 23.01 -5.89 -40.81
C ASP A 257 21.82 -5.33 -41.61
N GLU A 258 21.95 -4.11 -42.10
CA GLU A 258 21.23 -3.68 -43.31
C GLU A 258 22.27 -3.43 -44.41
N LYS A 259 22.59 -4.50 -45.13
CA LYS A 259 23.41 -4.50 -46.34
C LYS A 259 22.53 -4.60 -47.58
#